data_AF-A0A447QHX4-F1
#
_entry.id   AF-A0A447QHX4-F1
#
_cell.length_a   1.000
_cell.length_b   1.000
_cell.length_c   1.000
_cell.angle_alpha   90.00
_cell.angle_beta   90.00
_cell.angle_gamma   90.00
#
_symmetry.space_group_name_H-M   'P 1'
#
loop_
_entity.id
_entity.type
_entity.pdbx_description
1 polymer ?
#
loop_
_entity_poly.entity_id
_entity_poly.type
_entity_poly.pdbx_seq_one_letter_code
_entity_poly.pdbx_strand_id
1 'polypeptide(L)'
;MKQLTILGSTGSVGTSTLAVVRENPERFAVKALVAGRNAAVMAQQCLEFRPAYAAMADEAAAGQLRTLLAEQAWRPRCWRANRPPASWRRWMTSIR
;
A
#
# COMPACT_ATOMS: atom_id res chain seq x y z
N MET A 1 -15.89 -4.64 -10.56
CA MET A 1 -14.91 -3.82 -9.81
C MET A 1 -13.55 -4.52 -9.79
N LYS A 2 -12.51 -3.90 -10.32
CA LYS A 2 -11.16 -4.48 -10.42
C LYS A 2 -10.33 -4.10 -9.20
N GLN A 3 -9.63 -5.07 -8.61
CA GLN A 3 -8.75 -4.85 -7.47
C GLN A 3 -7.30 -4.66 -7.93
N LEU A 4 -6.71 -3.53 -7.57
CA LEU A 4 -5.34 -3.17 -7.97
C LEU A 4 -4.37 -3.29 -6.79
N THR A 5 -3.16 -3.72 -7.11
CA THR A 5 -2.01 -3.69 -6.19
C THR A 5 -0.96 -2.80 -6.81
N ILE A 6 -0.55 -1.75 -6.12
CA ILE A 6 0.38 -0.75 -6.64
C ILE A 6 1.73 -0.93 -5.96
N LEU A 7 2.72 -1.35 -6.74
CA LEU A 7 4.11 -1.50 -6.31
C LEU A 7 4.87 -0.21 -6.62
N GLY A 8 5.25 0.55 -5.60
CA GLY A 8 5.83 1.88 -5.75
C GLY A 8 4.79 3.00 -5.82
N SER A 9 3.79 2.98 -4.93
CA SER A 9 2.68 3.94 -4.90
C SER A 9 3.11 5.40 -4.70
N THR A 10 4.27 5.62 -4.09
CA THR A 10 4.85 6.95 -3.84
C THR A 10 5.75 7.44 -4.97
N GLY A 11 5.97 6.65 -6.02
CA GLY A 11 6.71 7.06 -7.21
C GLY A 11 5.80 7.69 -8.27
N SER A 12 6.39 8.27 -9.32
CA SER A 12 5.64 8.96 -10.40
C SER A 12 4.54 8.10 -11.04
N VAL A 13 4.85 6.86 -11.39
CA VAL A 13 3.87 5.92 -11.96
C VAL A 13 2.77 5.57 -10.95
N GLY A 14 3.14 5.37 -9.69
CA GLY A 14 2.21 5.04 -8.62
C GLY A 14 1.22 6.18 -8.35
N THR A 15 1.71 7.42 -8.29
CA THR A 15 0.87 8.60 -8.07
C THR A 15 -0.07 8.85 -9.24
N SER A 16 0.40 8.70 -10.49
CA SER A 16 -0.46 8.81 -11.67
C SER A 16 -1.50 7.70 -11.72
N THR A 17 -1.13 6.46 -11.35
CA THR A 17 -2.08 5.35 -11.27
C THR A 17 -3.16 5.63 -10.23
N LEU A 18 -2.79 6.17 -9.06
CA LEU A 18 -3.75 6.55 -8.03
C LEU A 18 -4.66 7.71 -8.44
N ALA A 19 -4.18 8.64 -9.28
CA ALA A 19 -5.02 9.69 -9.85
C ALA A 19 -6.14 9.09 -10.71
N VAL A 20 -5.82 8.12 -11.58
CA VAL A 20 -6.82 7.41 -12.39
C VAL A 20 -7.83 6.65 -11.52
N VAL A 21 -7.36 6.00 -10.44
CA VAL A 21 -8.25 5.29 -9.50
C VAL A 21 -9.18 6.27 -8.78
N ARG A 22 -8.69 7.45 -8.39
CA ARG A 22 -9.48 8.51 -7.75
C ARG A 22 -10.59 9.02 -8.67
N GLU A 23 -10.33 9.12 -9.97
CA GLU A 23 -11.32 9.55 -10.96
C GLU A 23 -12.34 8.46 -11.33
N ASN A 24 -12.06 7.19 -11.02
CA ASN A 24 -12.89 6.04 -11.41
C ASN A 24 -13.14 5.07 -10.22
N PRO A 25 -13.67 5.53 -9.07
CA PRO A 25 -13.83 4.71 -7.87
C PRO A 25 -14.83 3.56 -8.04
N GLU A 26 -15.77 3.65 -8.98
CA GLU A 26 -16.74 2.61 -9.32
C GLU A 26 -16.11 1.43 -10.09
N ARG A 27 -14.98 1.67 -10.76
CA ARG A 27 -14.29 0.67 -11.58
C ARG A 27 -13.11 0.03 -10.87
N PHE A 28 -12.39 0.80 -10.05
CA PHE A 28 -11.14 0.37 -9.42
C PHE A 28 -11.17 0.51 -7.90
N ALA A 29 -10.64 -0.51 -7.22
CA ALA A 29 -10.40 -0.48 -5.78
C ALA A 29 -8.95 -0.86 -5.49
N VAL A 30 -8.29 -0.10 -4.60
CA VAL A 30 -6.93 -0.40 -4.18
C VAL A 30 -6.96 -1.46 -3.10
N LYS A 31 -6.39 -2.64 -3.40
CA LYS A 31 -6.26 -3.72 -2.42
C LYS A 31 -5.00 -3.59 -1.60
N ALA A 32 -3.89 -3.22 -2.24
CA ALA A 32 -2.58 -3.17 -1.61
C ALA A 32 -1.74 -2.02 -2.16
N LEU A 33 -1.08 -1.30 -1.26
CA LEU A 33 -0.07 -0.29 -1.59
C LEU A 33 1.30 -0.72 -1.07
N VAL A 34 2.32 -0.59 -1.91
CA VAL A 34 3.70 -0.82 -1.53
C VAL A 34 4.53 0.42 -1.86
N ALA A 35 5.35 0.88 -0.92
CA ALA A 35 6.23 2.03 -1.12
C ALA A 35 7.64 1.77 -0.56
N GLY A 36 8.58 2.65 -0.93
CA GLY A 36 9.97 2.55 -0.52
C GLY A 36 10.21 3.14 0.87
N ARG A 37 10.48 4.45 0.88
CA ARG A 37 10.93 5.22 2.07
C ARG A 37 9.95 6.31 2.54
N ASN A 38 9.02 6.72 1.69
CA ASN A 38 8.17 7.89 1.97
C ASN A 38 6.91 7.50 2.75
N ALA A 39 7.05 7.34 4.07
CA ALA A 39 5.97 6.91 4.96
C ALA A 39 4.84 7.95 5.07
N ALA A 40 5.14 9.25 4.99
CA ALA A 40 4.14 10.31 5.09
C ALA A 40 3.14 10.26 3.93
N VAL A 41 3.64 10.19 2.69
CA VAL A 41 2.78 10.05 1.50
C VAL A 41 2.02 8.73 1.53
N MET A 42 2.67 7.64 1.96
CA MET A 42 1.99 6.35 2.11
C MET A 42 0.83 6.42 3.11
N ALA A 43 0.99 7.12 4.23
CA ALA A 43 -0.07 7.28 5.23
C ALA A 43 -1.28 8.00 4.63
N GLN A 44 -1.06 9.10 3.91
CA GLN A 44 -2.13 9.83 3.21
C GLN A 44 -2.87 8.92 2.22
N GLN A 45 -2.13 8.19 1.39
CA GLN A 45 -2.72 7.24 0.43
C GLN A 45 -3.50 6.12 1.13
N CYS A 46 -3.02 5.63 2.28
CA CYS A 46 -3.71 4.60 3.04
C CYS A 46 -5.04 5.09 3.63
N LEU A 47 -5.12 6.35 4.04
CA LEU A 47 -6.33 6.95 4.60
C LEU A 47 -7.38 7.23 3.53
N GLU A 48 -6.91 7.68 2.37
CA GLU A 48 -7.76 7.97 1.22
C GLU A 48 -8.35 6.69 0.60
N PHE A 49 -7.50 5.74 0.22
CA PHE A 49 -7.92 4.56 -0.53
C PHE A 49 -8.28 3.37 0.35
N ARG A 50 -8.04 3.46 1.67
CA ARG A 50 -8.31 2.42 2.67
C ARG A 50 -7.93 1.01 2.19
N PRO A 51 -6.68 0.79 1.72
CA PRO A 51 -6.28 -0.50 1.20
C PRO A 51 -6.29 -1.55 2.30
N ALA A 52 -6.58 -2.80 1.94
CA ALA A 52 -6.51 -3.93 2.86
C ALA A 52 -5.07 -4.18 3.35
N TYR A 53 -4.07 -3.85 2.52
CA TYR A 53 -2.66 -4.07 2.81
C TYR A 53 -1.81 -2.83 2.50
N ALA A 54 -0.86 -2.55 3.39
CA ALA A 54 0.19 -1.56 3.18
C ALA A 54 1.55 -2.17 3.53
N ALA A 55 2.52 -2.05 2.63
CA ALA A 55 3.88 -2.53 2.86
C ALA A 55 4.91 -1.44 2.53
N MET A 56 5.95 -1.35 3.35
CA MET A 56 7.11 -0.49 3.11
C MET A 56 8.34 -1.37 2.91
N ALA A 57 9.18 -1.01 1.94
CA ALA A 57 10.46 -1.70 1.72
C ALA A 57 11.47 -1.39 2.82
N ASP A 58 11.48 -0.13 3.29
CA ASP A 58 12.35 0.31 4.38
C ASP A 58 11.72 0.03 5.76
N GLU A 59 12.52 -0.48 6.71
CA GLU A 59 12.05 -0.87 8.04
C GLU A 59 11.75 0.33 8.94
N ALA A 60 12.56 1.39 8.86
CA ALA A 60 12.32 2.62 9.62
C ALA A 60 11.04 3.30 9.12
N ALA A 61 10.85 3.37 7.80
CA ALA A 61 9.65 3.88 7.18
C ALA A 61 8.40 3.03 7.52
N ALA A 62 8.53 1.70 7.62
CA ALA A 62 7.46 0.84 8.12
C ALA A 62 7.09 1.13 9.59
N GLY A 63 8.09 1.50 10.42
CA GLY A 63 7.88 1.95 11.79
C GLY A 63 7.09 3.26 11.82
N GLN A 64 7.57 4.27 11.10
CA GLN A 64 6.92 5.58 10.99
C GLN A 64 5.49 5.48 10.47
N LEU A 65 5.26 4.69 9.42
CA LEU A 65 3.91 4.47 8.87
C LEU A 65 2.95 3.91 9.93
N ARG A 66 3.41 2.97 10.76
CA ARG A 66 2.58 2.40 11.83
C ARG A 66 2.21 3.42 12.89
N THR A 67 3.14 4.30 13.27
CA THR A 67 2.87 5.41 14.19
C THR A 67 1.84 6.38 13.59
N LEU A 68 2.08 6.85 12.36
CA LEU A 68 1.20 7.79 11.67
C LEU A 68 -0.23 7.26 11.49
N LEU A 69 -0.37 5.96 11.20
CA LEU A 69 -1.66 5.31 11.04
C LEU A 69 -2.36 5.07 12.39
N ALA A 70 -1.60 4.77 13.45
CA ALA A 70 -2.13 4.62 14.80
C ALA A 70 -2.71 5.94 15.34
N GLU A 71 -2.05 7.07 15.07
CA GLU A 71 -2.52 8.41 15.43
C GLU A 71 -3.85 8.75 14.73
N GLN A 72 -4.04 8.27 13.51
CA GLN A 72 -5.23 8.58 12.69
C GLN A 72 -6.33 7.51 12.79
N ALA A 73 -6.27 6.64 13.81
CA ALA A 73 -7.25 5.60 14.10
C ALA A 73 -7.56 4.61 12.96
N TRP A 74 -6.71 4.54 11.93
CA TRP A 74 -6.86 3.63 10.79
C TRP A 74 -5.80 2.53 10.86
N ARG A 75 -6.23 1.27 10.90
CA ARG A 75 -5.33 0.10 11.03
C ARG A 75 -5.48 -0.85 9.84
N PRO A 76 -4.87 -0.55 8.68
CA PRO A 76 -4.75 -1.54 7.61
C PRO A 76 -3.87 -2.70 8.07
N ARG A 77 -3.97 -3.88 7.46
CA ARG A 77 -3.02 -4.98 7.76
C ARG A 77 -1.65 -4.60 7.21
N CYS A 78 -0.86 -3.91 8.02
CA CYS A 78 0.52 -3.53 7.72
C CYS A 78 1.43 -4.76 7.83
N TRP A 79 2.04 -5.17 6.73
CA TRP A 79 2.99 -6.29 6.71
C TRP A 79 4.41 -5.77 6.58
N ARG A 80 5.34 -6.40 7.32
CA ARG A 80 6.78 -6.19 7.14
C ARG A 80 7.17 -6.89 5.82
N ALA A 81 7.81 -6.17 4.88
CA ALA A 81 8.24 -6.74 3.60
C ALA A 81 9.07 -8.03 3.76
N ASN A 82 9.81 -8.15 4.86
CA ASN A 82 10.70 -9.30 5.14
C ASN A 82 10.02 -10.48 5.87
N ARG A 83 8.72 -10.42 6.20
CA ARG A 83 8.00 -11.57 6.82
C ARG A 83 6.55 -11.65 6.38
N PRO A 84 6.29 -11.94 5.10
CA PRO A 84 4.93 -12.06 4.63
C PRO A 84 4.29 -13.40 5.02
N PRO A 85 2.95 -13.46 5.11
CA PRO A 85 2.22 -14.70 5.42
C PRO A 85 2.45 -15.75 4.33
N ALA A 86 2.29 -17.03 4.66
CA ALA A 86 2.56 -18.15 3.75
C ALA A 86 1.82 -18.03 2.40
N SER A 87 0.61 -17.44 2.40
CA SER A 87 -0.17 -17.16 1.19
C SER A 87 0.48 -16.17 0.22
N TRP A 88 1.35 -15.27 0.71
CA TRP A 88 2.03 -14.27 -0.12
C TRP A 88 3.31 -14.79 -0.76
N ARG A 89 4.01 -15.75 -0.13
CA ARG A 89 5.16 -16.40 -0.77
C ARG A 89 4.74 -17.07 -2.07
N ARG A 90 3.57 -17.72 -2.03
CA ARG A 90 2.94 -18.35 -3.20
C ARG A 90 2.56 -17.33 -4.29
N TRP A 91 2.18 -16.12 -3.88
CA TRP A 91 1.84 -15.03 -4.80
C TRP A 91 3.07 -14.40 -5.43
N MET A 92 4.14 -14.14 -4.66
CA MET A 92 5.40 -13.59 -5.19
C MET A 92 6.07 -14.54 -6.20
N THR A 93 5.97 -15.85 -6.00
CA THR A 93 6.43 -16.85 -6.98
C THR A 93 5.56 -16.92 -8.24
N SER A 94 4.34 -16.39 -8.21
CA SER A 94 3.39 -16.38 -9.33
C SER A 94 3.49 -15.14 -10.22
N ILE A 95 4.37 -14.19 -9.91
CA ILE A 95 4.62 -12.96 -10.70
C ILE A 95 5.80 -13.17 -11.68
N ARG A 96 6.30 -14.40 -11.82
CA ARG A 96 7.22 -14.77 -12.92
C ARG A 96 6.46 -15.13 -14.17
#